data_AF-A0A372DSN1-F1
#
_entry.id   AF-A0A372DSN1-F1
#
_cell.length_a   1.000
_cell.length_b   1.000
_cell.length_c   1.000
_cell.angle_alpha   90.00
_cell.angle_beta   90.00
_cell.angle_gamma   90.00
#
_symmetry.space_group_name_H-M   'P 1'
#
loop_
_entity.id
_entity.type
_entity.pdbx_description
1 polymer ?
#
loop_
_entity_poly.entity_id
_entity_poly.type
_entity_poly.pdbx_seq_one_letter_code
_entity_poly.pdbx_strand_id
1 'polypeptide(L)'
;MKKLQQGFTLIELMIVIAILGILMAIAIPAYQDYTVRTKVSEGINLAASAKLAVSETYQSEGTLPDSNGEAGLAADTEIVGNDVGSVCVGTTGCADAASAAGIIKIHYTSSEDKIDGESLGLSPVTTSGEGSITWICGNPADTTVDARFRPGSCR
;
A
#
# COMPACT_ATOMS: atom_id res chain seq x y z
N MET A 1 -62.30 14.63 9.87
CA MET A 1 -61.35 15.73 10.12
C MET A 1 -60.09 15.47 9.31
N LYS A 2 -59.77 16.31 8.32
CA LYS A 2 -58.49 16.21 7.58
C LYS A 2 -57.38 16.68 8.52
N LYS A 3 -56.45 15.80 8.90
CA LYS A 3 -55.25 16.23 9.62
C LYS A 3 -54.45 17.15 8.72
N LEU A 4 -54.27 18.40 9.12
CA LEU A 4 -53.33 19.31 8.46
C LEU A 4 -51.93 18.75 8.69
N GLN A 5 -51.27 18.36 7.60
CA GLN A 5 -49.90 17.87 7.65
C GLN A 5 -49.00 19.07 7.98
N GLN A 6 -48.47 19.10 9.21
CA GLN A 6 -47.50 20.11 9.62
C GLN A 6 -46.20 19.85 8.85
N GLY A 7 -45.81 20.80 7.99
CA GLY A 7 -44.55 20.76 7.26
C GLY A 7 -43.36 21.10 8.16
N PHE A 8 -42.18 20.68 7.72
CA PHE A 8 -40.90 21.00 8.36
C PHE A 8 -40.58 22.50 8.20
N THR A 9 -40.02 23.13 9.22
CA THR A 9 -39.63 24.55 9.16
C THR A 9 -38.27 24.71 8.47
N LEU A 10 -38.06 25.87 7.83
CA LEU A 10 -36.74 26.21 7.26
C LEU A 10 -35.65 26.25 8.33
N ILE A 11 -35.99 26.65 9.56
CA ILE A 11 -35.05 26.72 10.68
C ILE A 11 -34.59 25.31 11.07
N GLU A 12 -35.52 24.34 11.17
CA GLU A 12 -35.16 22.95 11.45
C GLU A 12 -34.25 22.37 10.36
N LEU A 13 -34.53 22.67 9.08
CA LEU A 13 -33.69 22.21 7.98
C LEU A 13 -32.27 22.81 8.05
N MET A 14 -32.14 24.09 8.36
CA MET A 14 -30.84 24.75 8.50
C MET A 14 -30.01 24.19 9.66
N ILE A 15 -30.65 23.85 10.79
CA ILE A 15 -29.96 23.22 11.92
C ILE A 15 -29.45 21.83 11.53
N VAL A 16 -30.25 21.04 10.83
CA VAL A 16 -29.84 19.70 10.37
C VAL A 16 -28.65 19.80 9.41
N ILE A 17 -28.66 20.73 8.46
CA ILE A 17 -27.54 20.94 7.53
C ILE A 17 -26.28 21.38 8.28
N ALA A 18 -26.40 22.25 9.29
CA ALA A 18 -25.26 22.70 10.08
C ALA A 18 -24.60 21.52 10.84
N ILE A 19 -25.39 20.66 11.47
CA ILE A 19 -24.89 19.47 12.17
C ILE A 19 -24.24 18.48 11.18
N LEU A 20 -24.90 18.23 10.03
CA LEU A 20 -24.35 17.37 8.98
C LEU A 20 -23.02 17.90 8.44
N GLY A 21 -22.89 19.22 8.27
CA GLY A 21 -21.64 19.85 7.83
C GLY A 21 -20.48 19.59 8.79
N ILE A 22 -20.70 19.70 10.10
CA ILE A 22 -19.69 19.40 11.13
C ILE A 22 -19.28 17.92 11.08
N LEU A 23 -20.25 17.01 10.98
CA LEU A 23 -19.98 15.58 10.91
C LEU A 23 -19.19 15.21 9.65
N MET A 24 -19.55 15.78 8.49
CA MET A 24 -18.86 15.54 7.22
C MET A 24 -17.41 16.03 7.24
N ALA A 25 -17.14 17.17 7.87
CA ALA A 25 -15.78 17.72 7.97
C ALA A 25 -14.80 16.77 8.67
N ILE A 26 -15.28 15.94 9.60
CA ILE A 26 -14.46 14.94 10.31
C ILE A 26 -14.49 13.58 9.59
N ALA A 27 -15.67 13.18 9.09
CA ALA A 27 -15.86 11.86 8.50
C ALA A 27 -15.17 11.69 7.14
N ILE A 28 -15.18 12.73 6.29
CA ILE A 28 -14.63 12.64 4.93
C ILE A 28 -13.12 12.39 4.94
N PRO A 29 -12.29 13.17 5.68
CA PRO A 29 -10.85 12.93 5.72
C PRO A 29 -10.50 11.55 6.29
N ALA A 30 -11.21 11.10 7.33
CA ALA A 30 -10.98 9.78 7.92
C ALA A 30 -11.34 8.63 6.96
N TYR A 31 -12.44 8.78 6.20
CA TYR A 31 -12.83 7.81 5.19
C TYR A 31 -11.82 7.76 4.04
N GLN A 32 -11.33 8.91 3.58
CA GLN A 32 -10.27 8.98 2.57
C GLN A 32 -9.01 8.22 3.03
N ASP A 33 -8.54 8.47 4.25
CA ASP A 33 -7.36 7.80 4.80
C ASP A 33 -7.56 6.27 4.92
N TYR A 34 -8.80 5.82 5.19
CA TYR A 34 -9.15 4.40 5.18
C TYR A 34 -9.14 3.79 3.77
N THR A 35 -9.69 4.51 2.78
CA THR A 35 -9.67 4.05 1.39
C THR A 35 -8.24 3.95 0.87
N VAL A 36 -7.40 4.94 1.13
CA VAL A 36 -5.97 4.93 0.76
C VAL A 36 -5.24 3.74 1.39
N ARG A 37 -5.51 3.41 2.66
CA ARG A 37 -4.92 2.22 3.31
C ARG A 37 -5.32 0.91 2.64
N THR A 38 -6.55 0.84 2.13
CA THR A 38 -7.03 -0.33 1.39
C THR A 38 -6.24 -0.49 0.08
N LYS A 39 -5.95 0.62 -0.61
CA LYS A 39 -5.11 0.65 -1.82
C LYS A 39 -3.66 0.21 -1.53
N VAL A 40 -3.08 0.69 -0.42
CA VAL A 40 -1.77 0.22 0.03
C VAL A 40 -1.78 -1.31 0.28
N SER A 41 -2.87 -1.83 0.85
CA SER A 41 -3.03 -3.27 1.10
C SER A 41 -3.16 -4.10 -0.18
N GLU A 42 -3.79 -3.55 -1.24
CA GLU A 42 -3.81 -4.18 -2.57
C GLU A 42 -2.39 -4.45 -3.05
N GLY A 43 -1.50 -3.46 -2.95
CA GLY A 43 -0.11 -3.61 -3.35
C GLY A 43 0.64 -4.70 -2.60
N ILE A 44 0.38 -4.86 -1.29
CA ILE A 44 0.95 -5.96 -0.49
C ILE A 44 0.46 -7.32 -1.00
N ASN A 45 -0.82 -7.43 -1.36
CA ASN A 45 -1.39 -8.66 -1.90
C ASN A 45 -0.81 -8.98 -3.29
N LEU A 46 -0.62 -7.97 -4.14
CA LEU A 46 0.01 -8.13 -5.46
C LEU A 46 1.46 -8.59 -5.31
N ALA A 47 2.20 -8.03 -4.36
CA ALA A 47 3.58 -8.39 -4.06
C ALA A 47 3.73 -9.76 -3.36
N ALA A 48 2.64 -10.47 -3.02
CA ALA A 48 2.71 -11.77 -2.37
C ALA A 48 3.46 -12.80 -3.24
N SER A 49 3.24 -12.79 -4.55
CA SER A 49 3.96 -13.68 -5.49
C SER A 49 5.45 -13.35 -5.54
N ALA A 50 5.82 -12.06 -5.53
CA ALA A 50 7.21 -11.64 -5.47
C ALA A 50 7.88 -12.08 -4.16
N LYS A 51 7.16 -11.99 -3.04
CA LYS A 51 7.63 -12.46 -1.73
C LYS A 51 7.94 -13.95 -1.72
N LEU A 52 7.08 -14.75 -2.37
CA LEU A 52 7.31 -16.19 -2.53
C LEU A 52 8.52 -16.46 -3.41
N ALA A 53 8.62 -15.79 -4.56
CA ALA A 53 9.73 -15.94 -5.50
C ALA A 53 11.08 -15.61 -4.87
N VAL A 54 11.20 -14.45 -4.20
CA VAL A 54 12.41 -14.08 -3.44
C VAL A 54 12.78 -15.14 -2.40
N SER A 55 11.77 -15.69 -1.72
CA SER A 55 12.00 -16.70 -0.69
C SER A 55 12.46 -18.04 -1.27
N GLU A 56 11.97 -18.41 -2.45
CA GLU A 56 12.38 -19.62 -3.16
C GLU A 56 13.80 -19.49 -3.73
N THR A 57 14.12 -18.35 -4.37
CA THR A 57 15.48 -18.07 -4.86
C THR A 57 16.49 -18.14 -3.73
N TYR A 58 16.21 -17.51 -2.59
CA TYR A 58 17.12 -17.58 -1.43
C TYR A 58 17.27 -19.00 -0.88
N GLN A 59 16.20 -19.80 -0.84
CA GLN A 59 16.29 -21.19 -0.36
C GLN A 59 17.06 -22.10 -1.34
N SER A 60 16.95 -21.85 -2.64
CA SER A 60 17.61 -22.64 -3.68
C SER A 60 19.09 -22.26 -3.85
N GLU A 61 19.40 -20.96 -3.83
CA GLU A 61 20.71 -20.43 -4.22
C GLU A 61 21.55 -19.95 -3.02
N GLY A 62 20.91 -19.72 -1.86
CA GLY A 62 21.56 -19.18 -0.67
C GLY A 62 21.82 -17.66 -0.74
N THR A 63 21.38 -17.01 -1.82
CA THR A 63 21.54 -15.57 -2.05
C THR A 63 20.21 -14.93 -2.39
N LEU A 64 20.00 -13.69 -1.93
CA LEU A 64 18.81 -12.92 -2.29
C LEU A 64 18.95 -12.41 -3.74
N PRO A 65 17.88 -12.45 -4.55
CA PRO A 65 17.89 -11.93 -5.91
C PRO A 65 18.05 -10.40 -5.92
N ASP A 66 18.86 -9.88 -6.82
CA ASP A 66 19.09 -8.45 -7.00
C ASP A 66 18.24 -7.83 -8.12
N SER A 67 17.40 -8.63 -8.79
CA SER A 67 16.44 -8.16 -9.80
C SER A 67 15.20 -9.06 -9.86
N ASN A 68 14.14 -8.57 -10.51
CA ASN A 68 12.97 -9.39 -10.85
C ASN A 68 13.36 -10.63 -11.67
N GLY A 69 14.28 -10.49 -12.62
CA GLY A 69 14.72 -11.59 -13.48
C GLY A 69 15.41 -12.71 -12.71
N GLU A 70 16.25 -12.37 -11.72
CA GLU A 70 16.88 -13.35 -10.82
C GLU A 70 15.86 -14.03 -9.91
N ALA A 71 14.79 -13.33 -9.54
CA ALA A 71 13.66 -13.91 -8.84
C ALA A 71 12.71 -14.73 -9.75
N GLY A 72 12.98 -14.81 -11.06
CA GLY A 72 12.10 -15.49 -12.03
C GLY A 72 10.75 -14.79 -12.25
N LEU A 73 10.67 -13.49 -11.99
CA LEU A 73 9.49 -12.66 -12.15
C LEU A 73 9.50 -11.92 -13.50
N ALA A 74 8.33 -11.44 -13.91
CA ALA A 74 8.18 -10.49 -15.03
C ALA A 74 8.89 -9.16 -14.73
N ALA A 75 9.06 -8.30 -15.74
CA ALA A 75 9.64 -6.97 -15.53
C ALA A 75 8.79 -6.18 -14.52
N ASP A 76 9.41 -5.25 -13.79
CA ASP A 76 8.76 -4.51 -12.70
C ASP A 76 7.50 -3.77 -13.19
N THR A 77 7.55 -3.18 -14.38
CA THR A 77 6.44 -2.47 -15.03
C THR A 77 5.34 -3.38 -15.57
N GLU A 78 5.52 -4.71 -15.54
CA GLU A 78 4.50 -5.68 -15.93
C GLU A 78 3.71 -6.20 -14.72
N ILE A 79 4.21 -5.98 -13.51
CA ILE A 79 3.54 -6.35 -12.26
C ILE A 79 2.75 -5.14 -11.76
N VAL A 80 1.56 -4.97 -12.33
CA VAL A 80 0.69 -3.80 -12.12
C VAL A 80 -0.67 -4.16 -11.52
N GLY A 81 -1.26 -3.21 -10.81
CA GLY A 81 -2.59 -3.31 -10.18
C GLY A 81 -3.43 -2.07 -10.47
N ASN A 82 -4.55 -1.89 -9.76
CA ASN A 82 -5.38 -0.70 -9.97
C ASN A 82 -4.69 0.58 -9.48
N ASP A 83 -3.98 0.46 -8.35
CA ASP A 83 -3.25 1.57 -7.71
C ASP A 83 -1.74 1.30 -7.64
N VAL A 84 -1.25 0.25 -8.31
CA VAL A 84 0.16 -0.16 -8.30
C VAL A 84 0.74 -0.06 -9.71
N GLY A 85 1.77 0.75 -9.87
CA GLY A 85 2.42 0.99 -11.16
C GLY A 85 3.61 0.08 -11.44
N SER A 86 4.25 -0.45 -10.39
CA SER A 86 5.28 -1.48 -10.53
C SER A 86 5.56 -2.22 -9.22
N VAL A 87 6.11 -3.43 -9.34
CA VAL A 87 6.70 -4.17 -8.23
C VAL A 87 8.13 -4.57 -8.60
N CYS A 88 9.08 -3.96 -7.91
CA CYS A 88 10.51 -4.19 -8.09
C CYS A 88 11.08 -5.10 -7.01
N VAL A 89 12.05 -5.93 -7.36
CA VAL A 89 12.88 -6.73 -6.46
C VAL A 89 14.34 -6.32 -6.62
N GLY A 90 15.00 -6.04 -5.49
CA GLY A 90 16.44 -5.79 -5.47
C GLY A 90 16.85 -4.42 -6.01
N THR A 91 18.14 -4.28 -6.33
CA THR A 91 18.73 -2.99 -6.68
C THR A 91 18.86 -2.74 -8.18
N THR A 92 18.61 -3.77 -9.01
CA THR A 92 18.91 -3.72 -10.43
C THR A 92 17.64 -3.90 -11.28
N GLY A 93 17.56 -3.12 -12.38
CA GLY A 93 16.57 -3.33 -13.44
C GLY A 93 15.22 -2.65 -13.22
N CYS A 94 15.09 -1.80 -12.20
CA CYS A 94 13.87 -1.04 -11.93
C CYS A 94 14.14 0.46 -11.85
N ALA A 95 13.12 1.27 -12.13
CA ALA A 95 13.19 2.72 -11.95
C ALA A 95 13.19 3.12 -10.46
N ASP A 96 12.41 2.40 -9.64
CA ASP A 96 12.31 2.61 -8.20
C ASP A 96 13.02 1.48 -7.43
N ALA A 97 14.31 1.30 -7.74
CA ALA A 97 15.15 0.25 -7.17
C ALA A 97 15.18 0.30 -5.63
N ALA A 98 15.34 -0.87 -5.03
CA ALA A 98 15.48 -1.00 -3.59
C ALA A 98 16.89 -0.69 -3.11
N SER A 99 17.02 -0.48 -1.80
CA SER A 99 18.29 -0.17 -1.14
C SER A 99 19.23 -1.37 -1.02
N ALA A 100 18.72 -2.59 -1.18
CA ALA A 100 19.49 -3.85 -1.15
C ALA A 100 18.77 -4.97 -1.91
N ALA A 101 19.52 -6.03 -2.24
CA ALA A 101 18.99 -7.25 -2.85
C ALA A 101 17.87 -7.90 -2.02
N GLY A 102 16.91 -8.53 -2.69
CA GLY A 102 15.78 -9.24 -2.10
C GLY A 102 14.68 -8.34 -1.52
N ILE A 103 14.93 -7.04 -1.33
CA ILE A 103 13.90 -6.10 -0.91
C ILE A 103 12.90 -5.92 -2.05
N ILE A 104 11.62 -5.99 -1.73
CA ILE A 104 10.53 -5.77 -2.67
C ILE A 104 10.02 -4.35 -2.48
N LYS A 105 10.02 -3.54 -3.53
CA LYS A 105 9.41 -2.21 -3.54
C LYS A 105 8.18 -2.20 -4.42
N ILE A 106 7.08 -1.76 -3.81
CA ILE A 106 5.79 -1.57 -4.47
C ILE A 106 5.66 -0.08 -4.75
N HIS A 107 5.60 0.31 -6.02
CA HIS A 107 5.38 1.70 -6.41
C HIS A 107 3.90 1.94 -6.68
N TYR A 108 3.31 2.94 -6.01
CA TYR A 108 1.91 3.26 -6.17
C TYR A 108 1.71 4.34 -7.23
N THR A 109 0.79 4.08 -8.15
CA THR A 109 0.30 5.05 -9.13
C THR A 109 -1.19 5.17 -8.93
N SER A 110 -1.61 6.26 -8.30
CA SER A 110 -3.00 6.49 -7.98
C SER A 110 -3.30 7.95 -8.30
N SER A 111 -3.80 8.18 -9.51
CA SER A 111 -4.08 9.53 -9.97
C SER A 111 -4.97 10.25 -8.95
N GLU A 112 -4.44 11.35 -8.39
CA GLU A 112 -5.08 12.24 -7.41
C GLU A 112 -5.16 11.75 -5.95
N ASP A 113 -4.50 10.65 -5.58
CA ASP A 113 -4.47 10.15 -4.21
C ASP A 113 -3.20 10.52 -3.44
N LYS A 114 -3.29 10.44 -2.11
CA LYS A 114 -2.21 10.81 -1.17
C LYS A 114 -0.99 9.88 -1.18
N ILE A 115 -0.99 8.86 -2.04
CA ILE A 115 0.09 7.87 -2.19
C ILE A 115 0.63 7.82 -3.62
N ASP A 116 0.22 8.74 -4.49
CA ASP A 116 0.72 8.79 -5.86
C ASP A 116 2.23 9.04 -5.89
N GLY A 117 2.97 8.18 -6.57
CA GLY A 117 4.43 8.24 -6.63
C GLY A 117 5.14 7.73 -5.37
N GLU A 118 4.40 7.30 -4.36
CA GLU A 118 4.98 6.77 -3.12
C GLU A 118 5.30 5.27 -3.24
N SER A 119 6.22 4.77 -2.40
CA SER A 119 6.61 3.36 -2.35
C SER A 119 6.38 2.71 -0.99
N LEU A 120 6.12 1.40 -0.99
CA LEU A 120 6.15 0.54 0.19
C LEU A 120 7.20 -0.57 0.03
N GLY A 121 8.12 -0.66 0.99
CA GLY A 121 9.17 -1.67 1.01
C GLY A 121 8.82 -2.89 1.88
N LEU A 122 9.09 -4.09 1.37
CA LEU A 122 9.11 -5.35 2.10
C LEU A 122 10.54 -5.87 2.12
N SER A 123 11.18 -5.85 3.29
CA SER A 123 12.58 -6.27 3.46
C SER A 123 12.65 -7.70 3.99
N PRO A 124 13.37 -8.61 3.33
CA PRO A 124 13.71 -9.90 3.90
C PRO A 124 14.79 -9.72 4.97
N VAL A 125 14.67 -10.45 6.06
CA VAL A 125 15.66 -10.61 7.11
C VAL A 125 16.02 -12.09 7.15
N THR A 126 17.26 -12.37 6.77
CA THR A 126 17.80 -13.72 6.71
C THR A 126 18.81 -13.89 7.84
N THR A 127 18.66 -14.93 8.65
CA THR A 127 19.73 -15.36 9.56
C THR A 127 20.63 -16.34 8.81
N SER A 128 21.93 -16.06 8.78
CA SER A 128 22.90 -16.96 8.15
C SER A 128 22.83 -18.35 8.77
N GLY A 129 22.52 -19.37 7.96
CA GLY A 129 22.52 -20.78 8.37
C GLY A 129 21.18 -21.37 8.83
N GLU A 130 20.12 -20.58 8.95
CA GLU A 130 18.82 -21.06 9.47
C GLU A 130 17.77 -21.34 8.38
N GLY A 131 18.05 -21.02 7.11
CA GLY A 131 17.15 -21.28 5.97
C GLY A 131 15.79 -20.57 6.03
N SER A 132 15.54 -19.76 7.06
CA SER A 132 14.29 -19.03 7.27
C SER A 132 14.43 -17.56 6.85
N ILE A 133 13.33 -16.99 6.38
CA ILE A 133 13.22 -15.58 6.02
C ILE A 133 12.11 -14.96 6.85
N THR A 134 12.46 -13.94 7.63
CA THR A 134 11.48 -13.06 8.28
C THR A 134 11.29 -11.83 7.43
N TRP A 135 10.08 -11.29 7.36
CA TRP A 135 9.78 -10.12 6.52
C TRP A 135 9.41 -8.92 7.37
N ILE A 136 10.10 -7.80 7.14
CA ILE A 136 9.79 -6.51 7.72
C ILE A 136 9.09 -5.66 6.65
N CYS A 137 7.95 -5.07 6.99
CA CYS A 137 7.25 -4.16 6.11
C CYS A 137 7.40 -2.73 6.60
N GLY A 138 7.60 -1.77 5.68
CA GLY A 138 7.59 -0.34 6.02
C GLY A 138 8.92 0.24 6.47
N ASN A 139 10.06 -0.41 6.17
CA ASN A 139 11.39 0.12 6.49
C ASN A 139 11.57 1.50 5.82
N PRO A 140 11.93 2.56 6.57
CA PRO A 140 12.08 3.92 6.03
C PRO A 140 13.09 4.07 4.88
N ALA A 141 14.04 3.14 4.73
CA ALA A 141 15.00 3.16 3.61
C ALA A 141 14.33 2.92 2.24
N ASP A 142 13.21 2.19 2.23
CA ASP A 142 12.53 1.73 1.00
C ASP A 142 11.04 2.08 0.95
N THR A 143 10.55 2.77 1.99
CA THR A 143 9.14 3.14 2.15
C THR A 143 8.99 4.64 2.30
N THR A 144 8.28 5.25 1.36
CA THR A 144 7.97 6.69 1.39
C THR A 144 6.51 6.94 1.79
N VAL A 145 5.60 5.99 1.54
CA VAL A 145 4.18 6.06 1.97
C VAL A 145 4.10 6.41 3.46
N ASP A 146 3.31 7.40 3.85
CA ASP A 146 3.17 7.80 5.26
C ASP A 146 2.60 6.66 6.13
N ALA A 147 3.14 6.46 7.33
CA ALA A 147 2.72 5.43 8.29
C ALA A 147 1.20 5.44 8.62
N ARG A 148 0.54 6.60 8.50
CA ARG A 148 -0.92 6.70 8.67
C ARG A 148 -1.68 5.91 7.61
N PHE A 149 -1.16 5.82 6.39
CA PHE A 149 -1.77 5.10 5.26
C PHE A 149 -1.36 3.63 5.20
N ARG A 150 -0.34 3.22 5.94
CA ARG A 150 0.10 1.82 5.98
C ARG A 150 -0.84 0.95 6.82
N PRO A 151 -1.08 -0.32 6.46
CA PRO A 151 -1.74 -1.29 7.34
C PRO A 151 -1.01 -1.46 8.66
N GLY A 152 -1.70 -1.98 9.68
CA GLY A 152 -1.12 -2.16 11.02
C GLY A 152 0.15 -3.01 11.06
N SER A 153 0.28 -3.96 10.13
CA SER A 153 1.45 -4.84 9.98
C SER A 153 2.67 -4.19 9.32
N CYS A 154 2.53 -2.96 8.82
CA CYS A 154 3.55 -2.24 8.04
C CYS A 154 3.91 -0.88 8.66
N ARG A 155 3.59 -0.70 9.94
CA ARG A 155 3.85 0.51 10.72
C ARG A 155 5.06 0.34 11.62
#